data_AF-A0A1Q6U291-F1
#
_entry.id   AF-A0A1Q6U291-F1
#
_cell.length_a   1.000
_cell.length_b   1.000
_cell.length_c   1.000
_cell.angle_alpha   90.00
_cell.angle_beta   90.00
_cell.angle_gamma   90.00
#
_symmetry.space_group_name_H-M   'P 1'
#
loop_
_entity.id
_entity.type
_entity.pdbx_description
1 polymer ?
#
loop_
_entity_poly.entity_id
_entity_poly.type
_entity_poly.pdbx_seq_one_letter_code
_entity_poly.pdbx_strand_id
1 'polypeptide(L)'
;MGVQDDTEKVLRALHVMLAKGEQYPKEPSKVIVDKQQMLDLLSALNQCMYQMQEKYELTKSSRDKAERDFRKQGDTIIMDASHKAEDIYAASVMYMNEALNHMRDIMKESNENVSKIYADLNEKMDIEQRRIKTNQLELKSQMQDLVDTEKYLKIIEERNRELEKQKNEGKPEEDEEVSIYANRQTEIKINQEYLDKLGLSVIDETEKEVEADKGVSYADDDDEEDEELKQLQAEIRVNLDADYFQWKEEQEKGEERADSDKTKEKTDGIQKVWKNLIGGHQHDDSGM
;
A
#
# COMPACT_ATOMS: atom_id res chain seq x y z
N MET A 1 43.77 29.25 -52.59
CA MET A 1 42.80 29.91 -53.48
C MET A 1 41.70 28.90 -53.76
N GLY A 2 40.43 29.31 -53.67
CA GLY A 2 39.30 28.41 -53.87
C GLY A 2 39.12 28.07 -55.35
N VAL A 3 38.53 26.91 -55.65
CA VAL A 3 38.18 26.55 -57.04
C VAL A 3 37.21 27.58 -57.62
N GLN A 4 36.37 28.16 -56.77
CA GLN A 4 35.50 29.28 -57.12
C GLN A 4 36.29 30.55 -57.49
N ASP A 5 37.33 30.92 -56.72
CA ASP A 5 38.20 32.05 -57.06
C ASP A 5 38.92 31.84 -58.40
N ASP A 6 39.32 30.61 -58.69
CA ASP A 6 40.03 30.26 -59.92
C ASP A 6 39.07 30.24 -61.13
N THR A 7 37.84 29.73 -60.98
CA THR A 7 36.79 29.91 -62.01
C THR A 7 36.52 31.38 -62.29
N GLU A 8 36.48 32.21 -61.25
CA GLU A 8 36.19 33.64 -61.37
C GLU A 8 37.31 34.39 -62.09
N LYS A 9 38.57 34.06 -61.83
CA LYS A 9 39.72 34.62 -62.55
C LYS A 9 39.69 34.28 -64.04
N VAL A 10 39.38 33.02 -64.39
CA VAL A 10 39.30 32.59 -65.80
C VAL A 10 38.14 33.29 -66.51
N LEU A 11 36.97 33.38 -65.88
CA LEU A 11 35.82 34.12 -66.40
C LEU A 11 36.12 35.61 -66.58
N ARG A 12 36.77 36.25 -65.60
CA ARG A 12 37.20 37.65 -65.69
C ARG A 12 38.19 37.85 -66.85
N ALA A 13 39.14 36.94 -67.05
CA ALA A 13 40.09 37.01 -68.17
C ALA A 13 39.39 36.87 -69.53
N LEU A 14 38.41 35.96 -69.64
CA LEU A 14 37.58 35.77 -70.84
C LEU A 14 36.75 37.02 -71.16
N HIS A 15 36.12 37.63 -70.14
CA HIS A 15 35.39 38.88 -70.28
C HIS A 15 36.30 40.05 -70.72
N VAL A 16 37.49 40.17 -70.14
CA VAL A 16 38.47 41.22 -70.51
C VAL A 16 38.95 41.02 -71.95
N MET A 17 39.18 39.77 -72.38
CA MET A 17 39.59 39.46 -73.75
C MET A 17 38.50 39.83 -74.77
N LEU A 18 37.24 39.51 -74.48
CA LEU A 18 36.11 39.89 -75.32
C LEU A 18 35.88 41.40 -75.37
N ALA A 19 36.08 42.10 -74.24
CA ALA A 19 35.89 43.56 -74.17
C ALA A 19 37.01 44.36 -74.86
N LYS A 20 38.24 43.81 -74.93
CA LYS A 20 39.40 44.46 -75.56
C LYS A 20 39.63 44.06 -77.01
N GLY A 21 38.93 43.04 -77.52
CA GLY A 21 39.11 42.57 -78.89
C GLY A 21 38.63 43.60 -79.92
N GLU A 22 39.30 43.66 -81.07
CA GLU A 22 38.94 44.56 -82.16
C GLU A 22 37.63 44.10 -82.80
N GLN A 23 36.74 45.06 -83.09
CA GLN A 23 35.47 44.79 -83.77
C GLN A 23 35.73 44.46 -85.24
N TYR A 24 35.00 43.47 -85.76
CA TYR A 24 35.13 43.07 -87.14
C TYR A 24 34.62 44.20 -88.06
N PRO A 25 35.42 44.69 -89.02
CA PRO A 25 35.10 45.91 -89.77
C PRO A 25 33.84 45.83 -90.65
N LYS A 26 33.31 44.63 -90.92
CA LYS A 26 32.04 44.45 -91.66
C LYS A 26 30.83 44.26 -90.77
N GLU A 27 31.02 43.88 -89.50
CA GLU A 27 29.95 43.61 -88.55
C GLU A 27 30.42 44.00 -87.13
N PRO A 28 29.98 45.15 -86.60
CA PRO A 28 30.42 45.62 -85.29
C PRO A 28 29.97 44.74 -84.11
N SER A 29 29.09 43.75 -84.36
CA SER A 29 28.68 42.75 -83.35
C SER A 29 29.66 41.59 -83.18
N LYS A 30 30.63 41.43 -84.09
CA LYS A 30 31.63 40.35 -84.04
C LYS A 30 32.96 40.91 -83.55
N VAL A 31 33.60 40.17 -82.65
CA VAL A 31 34.92 40.52 -82.08
C VAL A 31 35.97 39.56 -82.62
N ILE A 32 37.11 40.08 -83.05
CA ILE A 32 38.26 39.29 -83.48
C ILE A 32 39.07 38.92 -82.24
N VAL A 33 39.29 37.63 -82.03
CA VAL A 33 39.99 37.10 -80.85
C VAL A 33 41.09 36.15 -81.31
N ASP A 34 42.21 36.14 -80.58
CA ASP A 34 43.26 35.15 -80.78
C ASP A 34 42.74 33.75 -80.44
N LYS A 35 42.75 32.87 -81.44
CA LYS A 35 42.25 31.51 -81.34
C LYS A 35 42.99 30.71 -80.26
N GLN A 36 44.31 30.88 -80.11
CA GLN A 36 45.08 30.09 -79.15
C GLN A 36 44.76 30.50 -77.72
N GLN A 37 44.80 31.79 -77.42
CA GLN A 37 44.48 32.29 -76.08
C GLN A 37 43.04 32.01 -75.67
N MET A 38 42.09 32.07 -76.61
CA MET A 38 40.68 31.73 -76.35
C MET A 38 40.53 30.23 -76.04
N LEU A 39 41.21 29.35 -76.79
CA LEU A 39 41.19 27.91 -76.54
C LEU A 39 41.84 27.56 -75.19
N ASP A 40 42.94 28.23 -74.83
CA ASP A 40 43.62 28.01 -73.55
C ASP A 40 42.73 28.42 -72.38
N LEU A 41 42.08 29.60 -72.45
CA LEU A 41 41.12 30.05 -71.43
C LEU A 41 39.89 29.14 -71.32
N LEU A 42 39.38 28.62 -72.44
CA LEU A 42 38.28 27.65 -72.44
C LEU A 42 38.70 26.31 -71.85
N SER A 43 39.93 25.85 -72.11
CA SER A 43 40.47 24.63 -71.50
C SER A 43 40.63 24.78 -69.99
N ALA A 44 41.12 25.94 -69.54
CA ALA A 44 41.27 26.28 -68.13
C ALA A 44 39.91 26.37 -67.44
N LEU A 45 38.89 26.92 -68.11
CA LEU A 45 37.52 26.96 -67.60
C LEU A 45 36.95 25.55 -67.42
N ASN A 46 37.12 24.68 -68.41
CA ASN A 46 36.68 23.29 -68.31
C ASN A 46 37.35 22.55 -67.14
N GLN A 47 38.67 22.73 -66.95
CA GLN A 47 39.38 22.15 -65.81
C GLN A 47 38.85 22.68 -64.47
N CYS A 48 38.57 23.98 -64.37
CA CYS A 48 38.01 24.56 -63.15
C CYS A 48 36.59 24.04 -62.87
N MET A 49 35.77 23.82 -63.90
CA MET A 49 34.43 23.22 -63.73
C MET A 49 34.51 21.78 -63.19
N TYR A 50 35.43 20.96 -63.71
CA TYR A 50 35.62 19.59 -63.20
C TYR A 50 36.06 19.59 -61.73
N GLN A 51 36.98 20.47 -61.35
CA GLN A 51 37.39 20.62 -59.95
C GLN A 51 36.26 21.10 -59.05
N MET A 52 35.34 21.92 -59.57
CA MET A 52 34.19 22.42 -58.81
C MET A 52 33.18 21.32 -58.56
N GLN A 53 32.91 20.51 -59.59
CA GLN A 53 32.06 19.33 -59.49
C GLN A 53 32.65 18.32 -58.51
N GLU A 54 33.94 18.00 -58.61
CA GLU A 54 34.62 17.07 -57.71
C GLU A 54 34.55 17.54 -56.25
N LYS A 55 34.79 18.82 -55.97
CA LYS A 55 34.65 19.37 -54.62
C LYS A 55 33.22 19.30 -54.09
N TYR A 56 32.22 19.54 -54.94
CA TYR A 56 30.82 19.42 -54.56
C TYR A 56 30.47 17.97 -54.19
N GLU A 57 30.88 17.01 -55.02
CA GLU A 57 30.67 15.58 -54.76
C GLU A 57 31.38 15.13 -53.48
N LEU A 58 32.61 15.59 -53.25
CA LEU A 58 33.39 15.26 -52.06
C LEU A 58 32.80 15.89 -50.80
N THR A 59 32.30 17.12 -50.88
CA THR A 59 31.61 17.80 -49.77
C THR A 59 30.30 17.08 -49.45
N LYS A 60 29.51 16.72 -50.46
CA LYS A 60 28.27 15.97 -50.28
C LYS A 60 28.53 14.61 -49.66
N SER A 61 29.48 13.84 -50.19
CA SER A 61 29.86 12.54 -49.65
C SER A 61 30.39 12.64 -48.22
N SER A 62 31.16 13.68 -47.91
CA SER A 62 31.65 13.96 -46.55
C SER A 62 30.49 14.23 -45.59
N ARG A 63 29.55 15.08 -46.00
CA ARG A 63 28.34 15.39 -45.21
C ARG A 63 27.49 14.14 -44.99
N ASP A 64 27.23 13.35 -46.03
CA ASP A 64 26.43 12.13 -45.93
C ASP A 64 27.15 11.05 -45.08
N LYS A 65 28.48 11.05 -45.04
CA LYS A 65 29.26 10.21 -44.11
C LYS A 65 29.09 10.70 -42.68
N ALA A 66 29.28 11.99 -42.42
CA ALA A 66 29.13 12.58 -41.10
C ALA A 66 27.71 12.36 -40.54
N GLU A 67 26.69 12.54 -41.37
CA GLU A 67 25.30 12.31 -40.97
C GLU A 67 25.05 10.84 -40.57
N ARG A 68 25.61 9.88 -41.31
CA ARG A 68 25.51 8.46 -40.94
C ARG A 68 26.23 8.16 -39.62
N ASP A 69 27.38 8.76 -39.38
CA ASP A 69 28.13 8.56 -38.15
C ASP A 69 27.39 9.18 -36.94
N PHE A 70 26.78 10.36 -37.10
CA PHE A 70 25.93 10.94 -36.06
C PHE A 70 24.68 10.11 -35.78
N ARG A 71 24.03 9.55 -36.81
CA ARG A 71 22.90 8.63 -36.62
C ARG A 71 23.31 7.39 -35.83
N LYS A 72 24.42 6.74 -36.20
CA LYS A 72 24.95 5.59 -35.46
C LYS A 72 25.27 5.93 -34.01
N GLN A 73 25.90 7.08 -33.76
CA GLN A 73 26.17 7.54 -32.40
C GLN A 73 24.86 7.77 -31.63
N GLY A 74 23.87 8.41 -32.26
CA GLY A 74 22.53 8.56 -31.71
C GLY A 74 21.88 7.23 -31.33
N ASP A 75 21.92 6.25 -32.23
CA ASP A 75 21.37 4.91 -31.99
C ASP A 75 22.09 4.20 -30.83
N THR A 76 23.42 4.33 -30.73
CA THR A 76 24.18 3.76 -29.60
C THR A 76 23.82 4.41 -28.26
N ILE A 77 23.59 5.73 -28.24
CA ILE A 77 23.19 6.44 -27.03
C ILE A 77 21.80 6.00 -26.60
N ILE A 78 20.86 5.85 -27.56
CA ILE A 78 19.51 5.37 -27.28
C ILE A 78 19.57 3.94 -26.72
N MET A 79 20.35 3.06 -27.34
CA MET A 79 20.50 1.68 -26.89
C MET A 79 21.10 1.59 -25.48
N ASP A 80 22.14 2.38 -25.18
CA ASP A 80 22.74 2.45 -23.83
C ASP A 80 21.76 3.01 -22.79
N ALA A 81 20.98 4.03 -23.15
CA ALA A 81 19.94 4.58 -22.29
C ALA A 81 18.82 3.56 -22.01
N SER A 82 18.40 2.81 -23.03
CA SER A 82 17.43 1.73 -22.87
C SER A 82 17.94 0.62 -21.95
N HIS A 83 19.19 0.17 -22.13
CA HIS A 83 19.78 -0.84 -21.26
C HIS A 83 19.88 -0.35 -19.80
N LYS A 84 20.29 0.90 -19.58
CA LYS A 84 20.32 1.49 -18.24
C LYS A 84 18.93 1.60 -17.61
N ALA A 85 17.90 1.91 -18.39
CA ALA A 85 16.53 1.93 -17.91
C ALA A 85 16.05 0.52 -17.53
N GLU A 86 16.39 -0.49 -18.31
CA GLU A 86 16.12 -1.90 -18.00
C GLU A 86 16.84 -2.36 -16.72
N ASP A 87 18.11 -1.99 -16.55
CA ASP A 87 18.88 -2.30 -15.33
C ASP A 87 18.26 -1.67 -14.08
N ILE A 88 17.85 -0.39 -14.17
CA ILE A 88 17.15 0.30 -13.07
C ILE A 88 15.82 -0.39 -12.77
N TYR A 89 15.08 -0.78 -13.81
CA TYR A 89 13.83 -1.50 -13.62
C TYR A 89 14.07 -2.85 -12.94
N ALA A 90 15.05 -3.63 -13.40
CA ALA A 90 15.41 -4.91 -12.80
C ALA A 90 15.82 -4.75 -11.33
N ALA A 91 16.65 -3.74 -11.01
CA ALA A 91 17.03 -3.42 -9.64
C ALA A 91 15.82 -3.04 -8.78
N SER A 92 14.87 -2.27 -9.31
CA SER A 92 13.64 -1.89 -8.59
C SER A 92 12.78 -3.11 -8.26
N VAL A 93 12.65 -4.05 -9.21
CA VAL A 93 11.89 -5.30 -9.03
C VAL A 93 12.56 -6.20 -8.00
N MET A 94 13.88 -6.34 -8.05
CA MET A 94 14.64 -7.10 -7.05
C MET A 94 14.50 -6.50 -5.66
N TYR A 95 14.60 -5.17 -5.53
CA TYR A 95 14.44 -4.47 -4.26
C TYR A 95 13.01 -4.65 -3.69
N MET A 96 11.99 -4.53 -4.53
CA MET A 96 10.61 -4.78 -4.10
C MET A 96 10.42 -6.23 -3.65
N ASN A 97 10.99 -7.20 -4.37
CA ASN A 97 10.95 -8.60 -3.97
C ASN A 97 11.64 -8.84 -2.62
N GLU A 98 12.79 -8.19 -2.38
CA GLU A 98 13.48 -8.24 -1.09
C GLU A 98 12.63 -7.63 0.04
N ALA A 99 12.03 -6.46 -0.18
CA ALA A 99 11.13 -5.82 0.79
C ALA A 99 9.90 -6.70 1.11
N LEU A 100 9.30 -7.33 0.09
CA LEU A 100 8.19 -8.27 0.29
C LEU A 100 8.61 -9.53 1.06
N ASN A 101 9.81 -10.04 0.81
CA ASN A 101 10.35 -11.16 1.57
C ASN A 101 10.57 -10.77 3.04
N HIS A 102 11.14 -9.59 3.28
CA HIS A 102 11.33 -9.09 4.64
C HIS A 102 9.99 -8.91 5.37
N MET A 103 8.96 -8.38 4.70
CA MET A 103 7.62 -8.28 5.27
C MET A 103 7.01 -9.65 5.59
N ARG A 104 7.22 -10.64 4.71
CA ARG A 104 6.80 -12.02 4.97
C ARG A 104 7.48 -12.62 6.19
N ASP A 105 8.78 -12.36 6.36
CA ASP A 105 9.54 -12.85 7.52
C ASP A 105 9.04 -12.22 8.81
N ILE A 106 8.79 -10.90 8.83
CA ILE A 106 8.18 -10.20 9.98
C ILE A 106 6.81 -10.79 10.30
N MET A 107 5.98 -11.02 9.29
CA MET A 107 4.64 -11.59 9.48
C MET A 107 4.72 -13.00 10.07
N LYS A 108 5.67 -13.81 9.61
CA LYS A 108 5.92 -15.14 10.15
C LYS A 108 6.38 -15.08 11.59
N GLU A 109 7.36 -14.23 11.92
CA GLU A 109 7.85 -14.04 13.29
C GLU A 109 6.73 -13.57 14.21
N SER A 110 5.91 -12.61 13.78
CA SER A 110 4.75 -12.12 14.52
C SER A 110 3.76 -13.26 14.80
N ASN A 111 3.45 -14.08 13.80
CA ASN A 111 2.56 -15.22 13.96
C ASN A 111 3.12 -16.28 14.94
N GLU A 112 4.42 -16.56 14.88
CA GLU A 112 5.10 -17.44 15.85
C GLU A 112 5.04 -16.88 17.27
N ASN A 113 5.24 -15.57 17.44
CA ASN A 113 5.18 -14.91 18.74
C ASN A 113 3.75 -14.91 19.31
N VAL A 114 2.75 -14.64 18.48
CA VAL A 114 1.33 -14.75 18.86
C VAL A 114 1.00 -16.19 19.27
N SER A 115 1.47 -17.18 18.51
CA SER A 115 1.26 -18.59 18.84
C SER A 115 1.87 -18.98 20.19
N LYS A 116 3.07 -18.45 20.53
CA LYS A 116 3.69 -18.64 21.85
C LYS A 116 2.85 -18.01 22.96
N ILE A 117 2.36 -16.78 22.77
CA ILE A 117 1.51 -16.11 23.76
C ILE A 117 0.22 -16.90 24.00
N TYR A 118 -0.39 -17.44 22.94
CA TYR A 118 -1.57 -18.30 23.08
C TYR A 118 -1.27 -19.57 23.87
N ALA A 119 -0.13 -20.21 23.64
CA ALA A 119 0.28 -21.40 24.39
C ALA A 119 0.49 -21.07 25.88
N ASP A 120 1.21 -19.99 26.19
CA ASP A 120 1.45 -19.52 27.56
C ASP A 120 0.14 -19.15 28.27
N LEU A 121 -0.79 -18.49 27.56
CA LEU A 121 -2.10 -18.14 28.10
C LEU A 121 -2.91 -19.40 28.43
N ASN A 122 -2.88 -20.39 27.53
CA ASN A 122 -3.59 -21.64 27.74
C ASN A 122 -3.01 -22.42 28.95
N GLU A 123 -1.69 -22.44 29.10
CA GLU A 123 -1.05 -23.06 30.27
C GLU A 123 -1.45 -22.36 31.58
N LYS A 124 -1.43 -21.02 31.61
CA LYS A 124 -1.86 -20.24 32.78
C LYS A 124 -3.33 -20.48 33.11
N MET A 125 -4.19 -20.56 32.09
CA MET A 125 -5.61 -20.86 32.24
C MET A 125 -5.82 -22.26 32.84
N ASP A 126 -5.07 -23.26 32.40
CA ASP A 126 -5.12 -24.62 32.96
C ASP A 126 -4.69 -24.66 34.43
N ILE A 127 -3.64 -23.90 34.79
CA ILE A 127 -3.18 -23.79 36.19
C ILE A 127 -4.27 -23.17 37.06
N GLU A 128 -4.87 -22.06 36.60
CA GLU A 128 -5.95 -21.39 37.32
C GLU A 128 -7.19 -22.28 37.45
N GLN A 129 -7.55 -23.01 36.40
CA GLN A 129 -8.67 -23.95 36.46
C GLN A 129 -8.40 -25.09 37.45
N ARG A 130 -7.17 -25.59 37.54
CA ARG A 130 -6.79 -26.57 38.57
C ARG A 130 -6.86 -25.97 39.97
N ARG A 131 -6.39 -24.73 40.15
CA ARG A 131 -6.48 -24.02 41.44
C ARG A 131 -7.94 -23.86 41.88
N ILE A 132 -8.83 -23.45 40.97
CA ILE A 132 -10.27 -23.34 41.24
C ILE A 132 -10.84 -24.70 41.65
N LYS A 133 -10.52 -25.79 40.92
CA LYS A 133 -10.98 -27.14 41.27
C LYS A 133 -10.48 -27.57 42.66
N THR A 134 -9.21 -27.31 42.99
CA THR A 134 -8.66 -27.60 44.31
C THR A 134 -9.38 -26.83 45.40
N ASN A 135 -9.57 -25.51 45.22
CA ASN A 135 -10.30 -24.68 46.18
C ASN A 135 -11.75 -25.15 46.35
N GLN A 136 -12.41 -25.58 45.27
CA GLN A 136 -13.76 -26.16 45.33
C GLN A 136 -13.79 -27.46 46.14
N LEU A 137 -12.79 -28.33 45.99
CA LEU A 137 -12.67 -29.56 46.77
C LEU A 137 -12.38 -29.28 48.24
N GLU A 138 -11.49 -28.33 48.52
CA GLU A 138 -11.19 -27.88 49.89
C GLU A 138 -12.44 -27.31 50.58
N LEU A 139 -13.16 -26.42 49.89
CA LEU A 139 -14.42 -25.87 50.39
C LEU A 139 -15.44 -26.98 50.65
N LYS A 140 -15.56 -27.96 49.75
CA LYS A 140 -16.46 -29.11 49.95
C LYS A 140 -16.04 -29.94 51.17
N SER A 141 -14.74 -30.13 51.40
CA SER A 141 -14.23 -30.82 52.59
C SER A 141 -14.60 -30.08 53.86
N GLN A 142 -14.36 -28.77 53.91
CA GLN A 142 -14.72 -27.93 55.06
C GLN A 142 -16.23 -27.97 55.35
N MET A 143 -17.06 -27.94 54.30
CA MET A 143 -18.52 -28.08 54.44
C MET A 143 -18.92 -29.45 55.00
N GLN A 144 -18.26 -30.53 54.57
CA GLN A 144 -18.52 -31.87 55.09
C GLN A 144 -18.12 -31.98 56.56
N ASP A 145 -16.96 -31.44 56.93
CA ASP A 145 -16.50 -31.40 58.31
C ASP A 145 -17.50 -30.64 59.20
N LEU A 146 -18.05 -29.51 58.73
CA LEU A 146 -19.10 -28.78 59.45
C LEU A 146 -20.36 -29.62 59.67
N VAL A 147 -20.86 -30.32 58.65
CA VAL A 147 -22.02 -31.21 58.77
C VAL A 147 -21.74 -32.34 59.78
N ASP A 148 -20.54 -32.92 59.74
CA ASP A 148 -20.14 -33.95 60.67
C ASP A 148 -19.99 -33.40 62.09
N THR A 149 -19.49 -32.17 62.29
CA THR A 149 -19.47 -31.53 63.61
C THR A 149 -20.86 -31.30 64.19
N GLU A 150 -21.86 -30.89 63.39
CA GLU A 150 -23.24 -30.76 63.86
C GLU A 150 -23.82 -32.13 64.29
N LYS A 151 -23.49 -33.19 63.55
CA LYS A 151 -23.85 -34.56 63.91
C LYS A 151 -23.18 -35.00 65.22
N TYR A 152 -21.89 -34.72 65.40
CA TYR A 152 -21.18 -35.02 66.65
C TYR A 152 -21.73 -34.20 67.82
N LEU A 153 -22.12 -32.94 67.59
CA LEU A 153 -22.74 -32.09 68.61
C LEU A 153 -24.05 -32.70 69.12
N LYS A 154 -24.91 -33.19 68.21
CA LYS A 154 -26.15 -33.90 68.57
C LYS A 154 -25.89 -35.16 69.40
N ILE A 155 -24.85 -35.94 69.06
CA ILE A 155 -24.46 -37.13 69.83
C ILE A 155 -23.98 -36.74 71.23
N ILE A 156 -23.18 -35.67 71.35
CA ILE A 156 -22.71 -35.16 72.65
C ILE A 156 -23.89 -34.66 73.49
N GLU A 157 -24.81 -33.91 72.90
CA GLU A 157 -26.04 -33.46 73.58
C GLU A 157 -26.90 -34.62 74.05
N GLU A 158 -27.10 -35.64 73.20
CA GLU A 158 -27.85 -36.84 73.56
C GLU A 158 -27.17 -37.60 74.71
N ARG A 159 -25.85 -37.74 74.68
CA ARG A 159 -25.08 -38.35 75.78
C ARG A 159 -25.10 -37.52 77.06
N ASN A 160 -25.02 -36.20 76.96
CA ASN A 160 -25.12 -35.33 78.14
C ASN A 160 -26.52 -35.40 78.75
N ARG A 161 -27.57 -35.45 77.93
CA ARG A 161 -28.96 -35.65 78.39
C ARG A 161 -29.13 -37.01 79.07
N GLU A 162 -28.52 -38.05 78.54
CA GLU A 162 -28.56 -39.39 79.14
C GLU A 162 -27.78 -39.45 80.46
N LEU A 163 -26.64 -38.76 80.55
CA LEU A 163 -25.87 -38.59 81.80
C LEU A 163 -26.64 -37.77 82.84
N GLU A 164 -27.32 -36.68 82.44
CA GLU A 164 -28.20 -35.91 83.33
C GLU A 164 -29.36 -36.75 83.83
N LYS A 165 -29.98 -37.57 82.97
CA LYS A 165 -31.04 -38.48 83.36
C LYS A 165 -30.55 -39.51 84.39
N GLN A 166 -29.39 -40.12 84.17
CA GLN A 166 -28.76 -41.03 85.14
C GLN A 166 -28.39 -40.33 86.46
N LYS A 167 -27.97 -39.06 86.40
CA LYS A 167 -27.63 -38.26 87.58
C LYS A 167 -28.87 -37.84 88.37
N ASN A 168 -29.99 -37.55 87.69
CA ASN A 168 -31.28 -37.24 88.32
C ASN A 168 -32.01 -38.49 88.81
N GLU A 169 -31.81 -39.66 88.20
CA GLU A 169 -32.33 -40.95 88.69
C GLU A 169 -31.65 -41.40 89.99
N GLY A 170 -30.58 -40.73 90.43
CA GLY A 170 -29.77 -41.08 91.61
C GLY A 170 -29.69 -40.04 92.73
N LYS A 171 -30.47 -38.94 92.70
CA LYS A 171 -30.49 -37.93 93.78
C LYS A 171 -31.92 -37.71 94.33
N PRO A 172 -32.11 -37.70 95.67
CA PRO A 172 -33.40 -37.33 96.27
C PRO A 172 -33.67 -35.83 96.05
N GLU A 173 -34.95 -35.46 95.90
CA GLU A 173 -35.42 -34.06 95.78
C GLU A 173 -34.90 -33.22 96.95
N GLU A 174 -34.11 -32.17 96.67
CA GLU A 174 -33.80 -31.11 97.62
C GLU A 174 -34.56 -29.85 97.20
N ASP A 175 -35.33 -29.31 98.15
CA ASP A 175 -36.28 -28.22 97.99
C ASP A 175 -35.65 -26.91 97.45
N GLU A 176 -36.34 -26.27 96.51
CA GLU A 176 -35.99 -24.98 95.93
C GLU A 176 -36.12 -23.83 96.96
N GLU A 177 -35.01 -23.33 97.49
CA GLU A 177 -35.00 -22.03 98.18
C GLU A 177 -34.96 -20.88 97.16
N VAL A 178 -36.12 -20.23 96.98
CA VAL A 178 -36.32 -19.04 96.14
C VAL A 178 -35.50 -17.87 96.69
N SER A 179 -34.50 -17.42 95.92
CA SER A 179 -33.68 -16.25 96.25
C SER A 179 -34.52 -14.95 96.32
N ILE A 180 -34.45 -14.29 97.47
CA ILE A 180 -35.14 -13.06 97.89
C ILE A 180 -34.81 -11.80 97.05
N TYR A 181 -33.92 -11.91 96.07
CA TYR A 181 -33.42 -10.77 95.27
C TYR A 181 -34.01 -10.68 93.87
N ALA A 182 -34.86 -11.62 93.44
CA ALA A 182 -35.44 -11.64 92.09
C ALA A 182 -36.36 -10.44 91.77
N ASN A 183 -36.89 -9.74 92.79
CA ASN A 183 -37.91 -8.69 92.61
C ASN A 183 -37.45 -7.25 92.97
N ARG A 184 -36.15 -6.95 93.06
CA ARG A 184 -35.68 -5.56 93.20
C ARG A 184 -35.28 -4.96 91.86
N GLN A 185 -36.16 -4.17 91.25
CA GLN A 185 -35.80 -3.25 90.17
C GLN A 185 -35.11 -2.02 90.76
N THR A 186 -33.80 -1.89 90.58
CA THR A 186 -33.08 -0.64 90.87
C THR A 186 -33.09 0.25 89.62
N GLU A 187 -33.72 1.41 89.69
CA GLU A 187 -33.64 2.44 88.63
C GLU A 187 -32.26 3.08 88.63
N ILE A 188 -31.49 2.87 87.56
CA ILE A 188 -30.19 3.53 87.35
C ILE A 188 -30.46 4.86 86.64
N LYS A 189 -30.34 5.98 87.37
CA LYS A 189 -30.38 7.33 86.78
C LYS A 189 -29.00 7.70 86.26
N ILE A 190 -28.88 7.82 84.94
CA ILE A 190 -27.64 8.22 84.26
C ILE A 190 -27.52 9.75 84.31
N ASN A 191 -26.37 10.24 84.77
CA ASN A 191 -26.11 11.68 84.85
C ASN A 191 -25.57 12.16 83.50
N GLN A 192 -26.42 12.78 82.67
CA GLN A 192 -26.09 13.13 81.28
C GLN A 192 -24.92 14.14 81.19
N GLU A 193 -24.83 15.09 82.12
CA GLU A 193 -23.72 16.06 82.17
C GLU A 193 -22.33 15.41 82.38
N TYR A 194 -22.29 14.23 83.01
CA TYR A 194 -21.03 13.49 83.20
C TYR A 194 -20.59 12.78 81.91
N LEU A 195 -21.54 12.28 81.10
CA LEU A 195 -21.25 11.65 79.80
C LEU A 195 -20.75 12.67 78.77
N ASP A 196 -21.32 13.87 78.77
CA ASP A 196 -20.88 14.96 77.89
C ASP A 196 -19.45 15.41 78.23
N LYS A 197 -19.09 15.44 79.52
CA LYS A 197 -17.74 15.79 79.96
C LYS A 197 -16.70 14.71 79.62
N LEU A 198 -17.14 13.47 79.44
CA LEU A 198 -16.31 12.33 78.99
C LEU A 198 -16.32 12.15 77.46
N GLY A 199 -17.12 12.91 76.71
CA GLY A 199 -17.15 12.88 75.25
C GLY A 199 -17.84 11.65 74.64
N LEU A 200 -18.75 11.00 75.38
CA LEU A 200 -19.53 9.84 74.91
C LEU A 200 -21.00 10.20 74.64
N SER A 201 -21.29 11.41 74.16
CA SER A 201 -22.66 11.77 73.78
C SER A 201 -23.09 10.96 72.54
N VAL A 202 -24.24 10.29 72.67
CA VAL A 202 -24.86 9.50 71.60
C VAL A 202 -25.41 10.47 70.55
N ILE A 203 -24.74 10.58 69.42
CA ILE A 203 -25.25 11.26 68.23
C ILE A 203 -26.20 10.29 67.52
N ASP A 204 -27.43 10.76 67.31
CA ASP A 204 -28.49 10.10 66.55
C ASP A 204 -28.12 10.16 65.05
N GLU A 205 -27.53 9.08 64.53
CA GLU A 205 -27.19 8.92 63.12
C GLU A 205 -28.40 8.41 62.33
N THR A 206 -29.37 9.30 62.07
CA THR A 206 -30.36 9.12 61.00
C THR A 206 -30.28 10.30 60.06
N GLU A 207 -29.25 10.34 59.23
CA GLU A 207 -29.22 11.01 57.91
C GLU A 207 -27.81 10.83 57.30
N LYS A 208 -27.57 9.63 56.78
CA LYS A 208 -26.56 9.37 55.74
C LYS A 208 -27.06 8.20 54.91
N GLU A 209 -27.99 8.52 54.01
CA GLU A 209 -28.43 7.60 52.98
C GLU A 209 -27.28 7.24 52.04
N VAL A 210 -27.18 5.93 51.85
CA VAL A 210 -26.48 5.22 50.80
C VAL A 210 -27.15 5.55 49.47
N GLU A 211 -26.50 6.34 48.63
CA GLU A 211 -26.83 6.38 47.20
C GLU A 211 -25.99 5.35 46.46
N ALA A 212 -26.58 4.16 46.29
CA ALA A 212 -26.24 3.25 45.21
C ALA A 212 -27.25 3.44 44.07
N ASP A 213 -26.70 3.51 42.86
CA ASP A 213 -27.26 2.88 41.66
C ASP A 213 -28.66 3.32 41.20
N LYS A 214 -28.71 4.35 40.34
CA LYS A 214 -29.69 4.42 39.25
C LYS A 214 -29.05 4.99 37.97
N GLY A 215 -29.28 4.26 36.88
CA GLY A 215 -28.64 4.43 35.60
C GLY A 215 -28.95 5.73 34.86
N VAL A 216 -28.00 6.11 34.02
CA VAL A 216 -28.16 7.17 33.02
C VAL A 216 -28.41 6.51 31.67
N SER A 217 -29.63 6.75 31.20
CA SER A 217 -30.12 6.46 29.86
C SER A 217 -29.38 7.28 28.80
N TYR A 218 -29.08 6.64 27.67
CA TYR A 218 -28.64 7.29 26.43
C TYR A 218 -29.83 7.98 25.75
N ALA A 219 -29.78 9.31 25.60
CA ALA A 219 -30.36 10.06 24.49
C ALA A 219 -29.88 11.53 24.54
N ASP A 220 -29.31 11.96 23.42
CA ASP A 220 -29.27 13.31 22.81
C ASP A 220 -29.19 14.57 23.70
N ASP A 221 -28.06 15.27 23.63
CA ASP A 221 -28.04 16.64 23.09
C ASP A 221 -26.61 16.98 22.61
N ASP A 222 -26.53 17.25 21.31
CA ASP A 222 -25.43 17.89 20.59
C ASP A 222 -25.40 19.39 20.90
N ASP A 223 -24.21 19.99 20.82
CA ASP A 223 -23.93 21.26 20.13
C ASP A 223 -22.73 21.96 20.80
N GLU A 224 -21.53 21.77 20.23
CA GLU A 224 -20.59 22.86 19.87
C GLU A 224 -19.18 22.37 19.46
N GLU A 225 -18.83 21.08 19.58
CA GLU A 225 -17.47 20.60 19.28
C GLU A 225 -17.30 19.82 17.96
N ASP A 226 -18.33 19.77 17.08
CA ASP A 226 -18.40 18.80 15.98
C ASP A 226 -18.39 19.41 14.54
N GLU A 227 -17.90 20.64 14.37
CA GLU A 227 -17.66 21.21 13.02
C GLU A 227 -16.27 20.85 12.45
N GLU A 228 -15.25 20.68 13.30
CA GLU A 228 -13.88 20.40 12.86
C GLU A 228 -13.67 18.92 12.50
N LEU A 229 -14.40 18.00 13.15
CA LEU A 229 -14.36 16.56 12.84
C LEU A 229 -15.15 16.20 11.57
N LYS A 230 -16.23 16.94 11.24
CA LYS A 230 -17.04 16.69 10.03
C LYS A 230 -16.33 17.06 8.73
N GLN A 231 -15.44 18.06 8.72
CA GLN A 231 -14.64 18.40 7.53
C GLN A 231 -13.54 17.36 7.24
N LEU A 232 -12.97 16.74 8.27
CA LEU A 232 -11.96 15.68 8.11
C LEU A 232 -12.57 14.32 7.73
N GLN A 233 -13.84 14.06 8.07
CA GLN A 233 -14.52 12.81 7.75
C GLN A 233 -15.22 12.81 6.38
N ALA A 234 -15.31 13.97 5.70
CA ALA A 234 -15.93 14.09 4.37
C ALA A 234 -14.99 13.84 3.17
N GLU A 235 -13.66 13.75 3.38
CA GLU A 235 -12.70 13.49 2.28
C GLU A 235 -12.37 11.99 2.09
N ILE A 236 -13.00 11.08 2.84
CA ILE A 236 -12.83 9.64 2.64
C ILE A 236 -14.20 8.95 2.63
N ARG A 237 -15.00 9.21 1.59
CA ARG A 237 -15.99 8.24 1.12
C ARG A 237 -15.36 7.43 0.01
N VAL A 238 -14.82 6.27 0.37
CA VAL A 238 -14.44 5.24 -0.60
C VAL A 238 -15.72 4.70 -1.21
N ASN A 239 -16.00 5.05 -2.48
CA ASN A 239 -17.03 4.37 -3.26
C ASN A 239 -16.57 2.93 -3.51
N LEU A 240 -17.15 1.99 -2.77
CA LEU A 240 -16.84 0.57 -2.85
C LEU A 240 -17.59 -0.18 -3.97
N ASP A 241 -18.31 0.53 -4.85
CA ASP A 241 -19.18 -0.10 -5.85
C ASP A 241 -18.67 0.05 -7.29
N ALA A 242 -18.66 -1.09 -7.98
CA ALA A 242 -18.59 -1.35 -9.42
C ALA A 242 -17.36 -0.83 -10.23
N ASP A 243 -16.94 0.42 -10.09
CA ASP A 243 -15.99 1.04 -11.05
C ASP A 243 -14.53 0.59 -10.83
N TYR A 244 -14.16 0.23 -9.59
CA TYR A 244 -12.84 -0.33 -9.28
C TYR A 244 -12.66 -1.78 -9.78
N PHE A 245 -13.73 -2.47 -10.13
CA PHE A 245 -13.65 -3.82 -10.73
C PHE A 245 -13.82 -3.79 -12.25
N GLN A 246 -14.40 -2.73 -12.81
CA GLN A 246 -14.56 -2.58 -14.27
C GLN A 246 -13.24 -2.33 -15.00
N TRP A 247 -12.29 -1.56 -14.42
CA TRP A 247 -11.02 -1.27 -15.11
C TRP A 247 -10.14 -2.51 -15.32
N LYS A 248 -10.31 -3.55 -14.49
CA LYS A 248 -9.61 -4.83 -14.64
C LYS A 248 -10.24 -5.71 -15.72
N GLU A 249 -11.57 -5.72 -15.82
CA GLU A 249 -12.30 -6.42 -16.88
C GLU A 249 -12.16 -5.74 -18.26
N GLU A 250 -12.01 -4.40 -18.30
CA GLU A 250 -11.75 -3.66 -19.54
C GLU A 250 -10.32 -3.80 -20.06
N GLN A 251 -9.34 -4.03 -19.18
CA GLN A 251 -7.97 -4.38 -19.60
C GLN A 251 -7.92 -5.77 -20.23
N GLU A 252 -8.56 -6.77 -19.61
CA GLU A 252 -8.63 -8.14 -20.16
C GLU A 252 -9.45 -8.19 -21.47
N LYS A 253 -10.62 -7.52 -21.55
CA LYS A 253 -11.39 -7.45 -22.79
C LYS A 253 -10.73 -6.58 -23.86
N GLY A 254 -9.92 -5.58 -23.47
CA GLY A 254 -9.15 -4.73 -24.38
C GLY A 254 -7.97 -5.47 -25.01
N GLU A 255 -7.27 -6.31 -24.24
CA GLU A 255 -6.19 -7.17 -24.73
C GLU A 255 -6.73 -8.33 -25.58
N GLU A 256 -7.84 -8.97 -25.20
CA GLU A 256 -8.49 -10.00 -26.03
C GLU A 256 -9.08 -9.43 -27.33
N ARG A 257 -9.63 -8.21 -27.31
CA ARG A 257 -10.08 -7.52 -28.54
C ARG A 257 -8.91 -7.07 -29.41
N ALA A 258 -7.83 -6.57 -28.83
CA ALA A 258 -6.65 -6.15 -29.58
C ALA A 258 -5.89 -7.34 -30.20
N ASP A 259 -5.88 -8.50 -29.56
CA ASP A 259 -5.27 -9.72 -30.11
C ASP A 259 -6.19 -10.41 -31.13
N SER A 260 -7.52 -10.37 -30.92
CA SER A 260 -8.48 -10.87 -31.92
C SER A 260 -8.61 -9.99 -33.17
N ASP A 261 -8.46 -8.67 -33.07
CA ASP A 261 -8.41 -7.78 -34.25
C ASP A 261 -7.09 -7.91 -35.02
N LYS A 262 -5.95 -8.03 -34.33
CA LYS A 262 -4.65 -8.28 -34.98
C LYS A 262 -4.57 -9.64 -35.67
N THR A 263 -5.30 -10.65 -35.16
CA THR A 263 -5.40 -11.97 -35.81
C THR A 263 -6.44 -11.98 -36.93
N LYS A 264 -7.54 -11.22 -36.83
CA LYS A 264 -8.49 -10.99 -37.95
C LYS A 264 -7.88 -10.20 -39.10
N GLU A 265 -7.17 -9.10 -38.86
CA GLU A 265 -6.52 -8.32 -39.93
C GLU A 265 -5.45 -9.13 -40.68
N LYS A 266 -4.67 -9.95 -39.96
CA LYS A 266 -3.69 -10.86 -40.57
C LYS A 266 -4.36 -11.97 -41.38
N THR A 267 -5.48 -12.53 -40.91
CA THR A 267 -6.20 -13.59 -41.63
C THR A 267 -7.00 -13.07 -42.82
N ASP A 268 -7.63 -11.89 -42.73
CA ASP A 268 -8.30 -11.22 -43.85
C ASP A 268 -7.31 -10.76 -44.93
N GLY A 269 -6.12 -10.29 -44.53
CA GLY A 269 -5.02 -9.99 -45.45
C GLY A 269 -4.55 -11.21 -46.23
N ILE A 270 -4.39 -12.35 -45.55
CA ILE A 270 -3.99 -13.63 -46.18
C ILE A 270 -5.13 -14.18 -47.07
N GLN A 271 -6.39 -14.06 -46.66
CA GLN A 271 -7.55 -14.48 -47.47
C GLN A 271 -7.74 -13.62 -48.73
N LYS A 272 -7.51 -12.30 -48.67
CA LYS A 272 -7.52 -11.43 -49.86
C LYS A 272 -6.41 -11.77 -50.84
N VAL A 273 -5.21 -12.08 -50.35
CA VAL A 273 -4.09 -12.51 -51.20
C VAL A 273 -4.37 -13.87 -51.84
N TRP A 274 -4.97 -14.82 -51.12
CA TRP A 274 -5.40 -16.11 -51.68
C TRP A 274 -6.53 -15.97 -52.73
N LYS A 275 -7.48 -15.07 -52.50
CA LYS A 275 -8.60 -14.83 -53.43
C LYS A 275 -8.14 -14.16 -54.73
N ASN A 276 -7.15 -13.26 -54.67
CA ASN A 276 -6.52 -12.69 -55.86
C ASN A 276 -5.61 -13.67 -56.62
N LEU A 277 -5.03 -14.65 -55.91
CA LEU A 277 -4.17 -15.66 -56.55
C LEU A 277 -4.99 -16.79 -57.22
N ILE A 278 -6.20 -17.07 -56.74
CA ILE A 278 -7.10 -18.10 -57.31
C ILE A 278 -8.10 -17.50 -58.32
N GLY A 279 -8.41 -16.20 -58.24
CA GLY A 279 -9.40 -15.53 -59.10
C GLY A 279 -8.91 -15.05 -60.47
N GLY A 280 -7.65 -15.30 -60.84
CA GLY A 280 -7.01 -14.77 -62.05
C GLY A 280 -6.82 -15.78 -63.17
N HIS A 281 -7.86 -16.56 -63.54
CA HIS A 281 -7.89 -17.26 -64.84
C HIS A 281 -9.34 -17.59 -65.23
N GLN A 282 -10.07 -16.60 -65.76
CA GLN A 282 -11.14 -16.89 -66.72
C GLN A 282 -10.66 -16.47 -68.09
N HIS A 283 -10.46 -17.49 -68.93
CA HIS A 283 -10.29 -17.37 -70.37
C HIS A 283 -11.47 -16.58 -70.95
N ASP A 284 -11.15 -15.54 -71.70
CA ASP A 284 -11.86 -15.26 -72.94
C ASP A 284 -11.79 -16.55 -73.79
N ASP A 285 -12.94 -17.13 -74.10
CA ASP A 285 -13.07 -17.84 -75.37
C ASP A 285 -14.45 -17.62 -75.97
N SER A 286 -14.39 -17.26 -77.25
CA SER A 286 -15.47 -16.84 -78.11
C SER A 286 -16.20 -18.03 -78.73
N GLY A 287 -17.51 -17.87 -78.94
CA GLY A 287 -18.20 -18.43 -80.11
C GLY A 287 -18.90 -19.77 -79.95
N MET A 288 -20.23 -19.73 -79.84
CA MET A 288 -21.21 -20.34 -80.77
C MET A 288 -22.63 -20.01 -80.31
#